data_AF-A0A7W0WA42-F1
#
_entry.id   AF-A0A7W0WA42-F1
#
_cell.length_a   1.000
_cell.length_b   1.000
_cell.length_c   1.000
_cell.angle_alpha   90.00
_cell.angle_beta   90.00
_cell.angle_gamma   90.00
#
_symmetry.space_group_name_H-M   'P 1'
#
loop_
_entity.id
_entity.type
_entity.pdbx_description
1 polymer ?
#
loop_
_entity_poly.entity_id
_entity_poly.type
_entity_poly.pdbx_seq_one_letter_code
_entity_poly.pdbx_strand_id
1 'polypeptide(L)'
;MNYEHQIASQLKVRPEQVAATIALFDAGNTLPFVARYRKEQTDGLDEDQLRRIQTTLARLRELEDRRQTIIAAITEQGKLTDELHVALLDASDKTTLEDLYAPYKQKRRTRASIARERGLLPLAEVILAQAGGREPIEAVAARFLGDEVSSIEDALAGARDIVAETISEHAEVRRATRERALRWGVVGSQKIADAPDLKGVFQTYYEFEAVASRLKPYQVLALNRGESEGVLRVRLAVAERDWRDAVLAAFRPDQRSPWADQLTLAIADSAERLLLPAIERDVRRTLTEAAEAHAITVFAKNVQALLLQPPIAGNVVLGIDPGFRTGCKIAVVAPTGTVLETTTIYPHTGGGGRDTALQTLSRLAEKHRVTLVAIGNGTASRETEQLTADLIRRVPALRYLIVSEAGA
;
A
#
# COMPACT_ATOMS: atom_id res chain seq x y z
N MET A 1 -19.72 -17.62 11.87
CA MET A 1 -18.72 -16.80 12.58
C MET A 1 -19.43 -15.61 13.20
N ASN A 2 -19.03 -15.19 14.40
CA ASN A 2 -19.69 -14.10 15.12
C ASN A 2 -18.96 -12.77 14.84
N TYR A 3 -19.14 -12.24 13.63
CA TYR A 3 -18.52 -10.98 13.20
C TYR A 3 -18.92 -9.82 14.11
N GLU A 4 -20.14 -9.89 14.65
CA GLU A 4 -20.76 -8.91 15.53
C GLU A 4 -19.89 -8.64 16.76
N HIS A 5 -19.46 -9.68 17.46
CA HIS A 5 -18.65 -9.55 18.68
C HIS A 5 -17.24 -9.03 18.40
N GLN A 6 -16.63 -9.48 17.30
CA GLN A 6 -15.30 -9.05 16.91
C GLN A 6 -15.29 -7.55 16.53
N ILE A 7 -16.26 -7.12 15.73
CA ILE A 7 -16.40 -5.71 15.33
C ILE A 7 -16.79 -4.84 16.54
N ALA A 8 -17.70 -5.33 17.39
CA ALA A 8 -18.14 -4.62 18.60
C ALA A 8 -16.96 -4.32 19.54
N SER A 9 -16.09 -5.32 19.78
CA SER A 9 -14.89 -5.17 20.59
C SER A 9 -13.92 -4.14 20.01
N GLN A 10 -13.67 -4.19 18.69
CA GLN A 10 -12.76 -3.26 18.01
C GLN A 10 -13.26 -1.81 18.03
N LEU A 11 -14.56 -1.61 17.88
CA LEU A 11 -15.17 -0.28 17.77
C LEU A 11 -15.72 0.26 19.09
N LYS A 12 -15.66 -0.54 20.16
CA LYS A 12 -16.23 -0.23 21.49
C LYS A 12 -17.71 0.14 21.41
N VAL A 13 -18.46 -0.63 20.62
CA VAL A 13 -19.93 -0.54 20.46
C VAL A 13 -20.56 -1.85 20.92
N ARG A 14 -21.89 -1.90 21.04
CA ARG A 14 -22.56 -3.11 21.51
C ARG A 14 -22.80 -4.11 20.35
N PRO A 15 -22.65 -5.43 20.55
CA PRO A 15 -22.86 -6.42 19.50
C PRO A 15 -24.22 -6.32 18.80
N GLU A 16 -25.28 -5.95 19.53
CA GLU A 16 -26.62 -5.81 18.96
C GLU A 16 -26.69 -4.68 17.93
N GLN A 17 -25.96 -3.58 18.16
CA GLN A 17 -25.87 -2.45 17.23
C GLN A 17 -25.17 -2.86 15.94
N VAL A 18 -24.11 -3.68 16.07
CA VAL A 18 -23.39 -4.23 14.92
C VAL A 18 -24.27 -5.19 14.14
N ALA A 19 -24.96 -6.12 14.81
CA ALA A 19 -25.86 -7.08 14.19
C ALA A 19 -26.94 -6.39 13.35
N ALA A 20 -27.61 -5.38 13.93
CA ALA A 20 -28.62 -4.60 13.23
C ALA A 20 -28.03 -3.84 12.01
N THR A 21 -26.84 -3.28 12.18
CA THR A 21 -26.13 -2.58 11.09
C THR A 21 -25.75 -3.52 9.95
N ILE A 22 -25.24 -4.72 10.26
CA ILE A 22 -24.91 -5.75 9.27
C ILE A 22 -26.16 -6.14 8.48
N ALA A 23 -27.27 -6.44 9.17
CA ALA A 23 -28.52 -6.81 8.51
C ALA A 23 -29.02 -5.72 7.56
N LEU A 24 -28.86 -4.45 7.93
CA LEU A 24 -29.22 -3.31 7.08
C LEU A 24 -28.34 -3.24 5.83
N PHE A 25 -27.02 -3.41 5.95
CA PHE A 25 -26.12 -3.39 4.80
C PHE A 25 -26.30 -4.61 3.89
N ASP A 26 -26.55 -5.78 4.44
CA ASP A 26 -26.82 -7.00 3.67
C ASP A 26 -28.15 -6.92 2.91
N ALA A 27 -29.13 -6.17 3.43
CA ALA A 27 -30.35 -5.82 2.72
C ALA A 27 -30.15 -4.75 1.61
N GLY A 28 -28.92 -4.33 1.34
CA GLY A 28 -28.57 -3.38 0.27
C GLY A 28 -28.77 -1.90 0.63
N ASN A 29 -29.01 -1.57 1.91
CA ASN A 29 -29.15 -0.18 2.32
C ASN A 29 -27.82 0.57 2.24
N THR A 30 -27.85 1.83 1.78
CA THR A 30 -26.64 2.66 1.72
C THR A 30 -26.33 3.27 3.08
N LEU A 31 -25.06 3.61 3.31
CA LEU A 31 -24.63 4.26 4.55
C LEU A 31 -25.41 5.55 4.87
N PRO A 32 -25.61 6.51 3.93
CA PRO A 32 -26.40 7.71 4.21
C PRO A 32 -27.86 7.38 4.55
N PHE A 33 -28.43 6.33 3.94
CA PHE A 33 -29.80 5.90 4.24
C PHE A 33 -29.90 5.34 5.66
N VAL A 34 -28.96 4.48 6.06
CA VAL A 34 -28.92 3.90 7.41
C VAL A 34 -28.74 5.00 8.47
N ALA A 35 -27.75 5.86 8.28
CA ALA A 35 -27.44 6.95 9.20
C ALA A 35 -28.63 7.90 9.42
N ARG A 36 -29.40 8.18 8.37
CA ARG A 36 -30.52 9.13 8.42
C ARG A 36 -31.86 8.51 8.82
N TYR A 37 -32.18 7.32 8.32
CA TYR A 37 -33.53 6.74 8.38
C TYR A 37 -33.63 5.44 9.18
N ARG A 38 -32.51 4.93 9.72
CA ARG A 38 -32.46 3.70 10.52
C ARG A 38 -31.75 3.88 11.85
N LYS A 39 -31.65 5.13 12.33
CA LYS A 39 -30.95 5.49 13.57
C LYS A 39 -31.48 4.77 14.81
N GLU A 40 -32.79 4.52 14.88
CA GLU A 40 -33.37 3.76 16.00
C GLU A 40 -32.96 2.28 15.97
N GLN A 41 -32.87 1.68 14.78
CA GLN A 41 -32.47 0.27 14.63
C GLN A 41 -30.99 0.05 14.94
N THR A 42 -30.15 1.06 14.71
CA THR A 42 -28.72 1.02 15.04
C THR A 42 -28.41 1.56 16.45
N ASP A 43 -29.43 1.97 17.21
CA ASP A 43 -29.30 2.67 18.50
C ASP A 43 -28.32 3.85 18.44
N GLY A 44 -28.51 4.73 17.46
CA GLY A 44 -27.83 6.02 17.43
C GLY A 44 -26.40 6.04 16.87
N LEU A 45 -25.92 4.96 16.26
CA LEU A 45 -24.59 4.95 15.62
C LEU A 45 -24.45 6.08 14.59
N ASP A 46 -23.31 6.77 14.63
CA ASP A 46 -22.98 7.84 13.69
C ASP A 46 -22.41 7.31 12.36
N GLU A 47 -22.27 8.20 11.38
CA GLU A 47 -21.81 7.87 10.03
C GLU A 47 -20.39 7.27 9.99
N ASP A 48 -19.51 7.71 10.89
CA ASP A 48 -18.13 7.22 10.98
C ASP A 48 -18.10 5.80 11.58
N GLN A 49 -18.90 5.56 12.63
CA GLN A 49 -19.08 4.24 13.22
C GLN A 49 -19.68 3.26 12.21
N LEU A 50 -20.75 3.66 11.52
CA LEU A 50 -21.38 2.85 10.46
C LEU A 50 -20.38 2.51 9.34
N ARG A 51 -19.57 3.48 8.90
CA ARG A 51 -18.52 3.26 7.90
C ARG A 51 -17.48 2.25 8.39
N ARG A 52 -17.02 2.39 9.64
CA ARG A 52 -16.04 1.46 10.23
C ARG A 52 -16.59 0.05 10.37
N ILE A 53 -17.87 -0.11 10.70
CA ILE A 53 -18.54 -1.41 10.72
C ILE A 53 -18.55 -2.00 9.30
N GLN A 54 -18.98 -1.23 8.30
CA GLN A 54 -19.04 -1.67 6.90
C GLN A 54 -17.67 -2.12 6.38
N THR A 55 -16.63 -1.30 6.57
CA THR A 55 -15.27 -1.60 6.10
C THR A 55 -14.68 -2.80 6.84
N THR A 56 -14.87 -2.88 8.17
CA THR A 56 -14.37 -4.02 8.96
C THR A 56 -15.08 -5.31 8.57
N LEU A 57 -16.40 -5.28 8.38
CA LEU A 57 -17.19 -6.42 7.93
C LEU A 57 -16.69 -6.94 6.57
N ALA A 58 -16.49 -6.05 5.59
CA ALA A 58 -15.99 -6.41 4.28
C ALA A 58 -14.62 -7.10 4.38
N ARG A 59 -13.70 -6.55 5.17
CA ARG A 59 -12.38 -7.15 5.43
C ARG A 59 -12.46 -8.53 6.08
N LEU A 60 -13.34 -8.70 7.07
CA LEU A 60 -13.52 -9.99 7.78
C LEU A 60 -14.14 -11.05 6.87
N ARG A 61 -15.06 -10.67 5.98
CA ARG A 61 -15.62 -11.55 4.96
C ARG A 61 -14.56 -11.98 3.95
N GLU A 62 -13.77 -11.04 3.42
CA GLU A 62 -12.66 -11.37 2.51
C GLU A 62 -11.66 -12.33 3.16
N LEU A 63 -11.32 -12.10 4.43
CA LEU A 63 -10.45 -12.99 5.19
C LEU A 63 -11.04 -14.39 5.28
N GLU A 64 -12.33 -14.50 5.56
CA GLU A 64 -13.01 -15.80 5.68
C GLU A 64 -13.12 -16.54 4.35
N ASP A 65 -13.53 -15.85 3.28
CA ASP A 65 -13.61 -16.42 1.94
C ASP A 65 -12.23 -16.97 1.53
N ARG A 66 -11.17 -16.22 1.85
CA ARG A 66 -9.80 -16.66 1.59
C ARG A 66 -9.40 -17.85 2.47
N ARG A 67 -9.76 -17.86 3.75
CA ARG A 67 -9.52 -18.98 4.66
C ARG A 67 -10.16 -20.25 4.14
N GLN A 68 -11.43 -20.20 3.74
CA GLN A 68 -12.16 -21.35 3.19
C GLN A 68 -11.53 -21.86 1.90
N THR A 69 -11.10 -20.95 1.02
CA THR A 69 -10.37 -21.31 -0.21
C THR A 69 -9.07 -22.06 0.10
N ILE A 70 -8.32 -21.61 1.10
CA ILE A 70 -7.06 -22.25 1.53
C ILE A 70 -7.33 -23.63 2.14
N ILE A 71 -8.31 -23.73 3.05
CA ILE A 71 -8.69 -25.01 3.67
C ILE A 71 -9.09 -26.02 2.59
N ALA A 72 -9.92 -25.62 1.63
CA ALA A 72 -10.33 -26.48 0.52
C ALA A 72 -9.13 -26.96 -0.30
N ALA A 73 -8.22 -26.06 -0.67
CA ALA A 73 -7.03 -26.39 -1.46
C ALA A 73 -6.06 -27.35 -0.75
N ILE A 74 -5.92 -27.23 0.58
CA ILE A 74 -5.07 -28.13 1.38
C ILE A 74 -5.77 -29.48 1.59
N THR A 75 -7.09 -29.48 1.77
CA THR A 75 -7.91 -30.69 1.91
C THR A 75 -7.84 -31.54 0.63
N GLU A 76 -7.94 -30.91 -0.54
CA GLU A 76 -7.82 -31.59 -1.84
C GLU A 76 -6.47 -32.29 -2.02
N GLN A 77 -5.41 -31.76 -1.41
CA GLN A 77 -4.08 -32.38 -1.40
C GLN A 77 -3.93 -33.51 -0.37
N GLY A 78 -4.94 -33.74 0.49
CA GLY A 78 -4.88 -34.72 1.58
C GLY A 78 -3.89 -34.36 2.69
N LYS A 79 -3.54 -33.07 2.83
CA LYS A 79 -2.50 -32.59 3.76
C LYS A 79 -3.03 -31.77 4.94
N LEU A 80 -4.35 -31.66 5.09
CA LEU A 80 -4.95 -30.90 6.19
C LEU A 80 -4.90 -31.73 7.48
N THR A 81 -4.00 -31.37 8.39
CA THR A 81 -3.98 -31.94 9.75
C THR A 81 -4.88 -31.15 10.69
N ASP A 82 -5.26 -31.75 11.82
CA ASP A 82 -6.09 -31.08 12.83
C ASP A 82 -5.38 -29.84 13.38
N GLU A 83 -4.06 -29.91 13.62
CA GLU A 83 -3.28 -28.77 14.10
C GLU A 83 -3.24 -27.63 13.07
N LEU A 84 -3.06 -27.95 11.79
CA LEU A 84 -3.06 -26.96 10.71
C LEU A 84 -4.45 -26.34 10.54
N HIS A 85 -5.51 -27.14 10.65
CA HIS A 85 -6.87 -26.65 10.57
C HIS A 85 -7.17 -25.65 11.69
N VAL A 86 -6.79 -25.96 12.94
CA VAL A 86 -6.90 -25.03 14.06
C VAL A 86 -6.10 -23.76 13.80
N ALA A 87 -4.85 -23.87 13.34
CA ALA A 87 -4.03 -22.70 13.04
C ALA A 87 -4.63 -21.79 11.94
N LEU A 88 -5.26 -22.37 10.92
CA LEU A 88 -5.95 -21.61 9.86
C LEU A 88 -7.20 -20.89 10.39
N LEU A 89 -7.95 -21.51 11.30
CA LEU A 89 -9.12 -20.90 11.95
C LEU A 89 -8.71 -19.74 12.86
N ASP A 90 -7.60 -19.88 13.59
CA ASP A 90 -7.09 -18.87 14.53
C ASP A 90 -6.37 -17.70 13.84
N ALA A 91 -5.99 -17.84 12.56
CA ALA A 91 -5.31 -16.80 11.82
C ALA A 91 -6.18 -15.51 11.73
N SER A 92 -5.68 -14.42 12.32
CA SER A 92 -6.39 -13.15 12.48
C SER A 92 -6.29 -12.20 11.28
N ASP A 93 -5.36 -12.47 10.36
CA ASP A 93 -5.12 -11.65 9.18
C ASP A 93 -4.69 -12.48 7.97
N LYS A 94 -4.79 -11.84 6.80
CA LYS A 94 -4.51 -12.47 5.51
C LYS A 94 -3.05 -12.89 5.39
N THR A 95 -2.13 -12.18 6.03
CA THR A 95 -0.71 -12.49 5.92
C THR A 95 -0.40 -13.80 6.64
N THR A 96 -0.90 -13.99 7.86
CA THR A 96 -0.76 -15.26 8.59
C THR A 96 -1.38 -16.42 7.83
N LEU A 97 -2.57 -16.24 7.23
CA LEU A 97 -3.17 -17.27 6.37
C LEU A 97 -2.28 -17.64 5.18
N GLU A 98 -1.72 -16.64 4.49
CA GLU A 98 -0.85 -16.88 3.34
C GLU A 98 0.48 -17.52 3.73
N ASP A 99 0.99 -17.25 4.94
CA ASP A 99 2.19 -17.90 5.49
C ASP A 99 1.91 -19.39 5.79
N LEU A 100 0.78 -19.71 6.43
CA LEU A 100 0.34 -21.10 6.66
C LEU A 100 0.07 -21.86 5.36
N TYR A 101 -0.43 -21.17 4.33
CA TYR A 101 -0.70 -21.76 3.02
C TYR A 101 0.55 -21.90 2.14
N ALA A 102 1.64 -21.18 2.43
CA ALA A 102 2.82 -21.12 1.56
C ALA A 102 3.38 -22.51 1.15
N PRO A 103 3.50 -23.51 2.06
CA PRO A 103 4.00 -24.84 1.71
C PRO A 103 3.12 -25.64 0.74
N TYR A 104 1.83 -25.28 0.63
CA TYR A 104 0.81 -26.02 -0.12
C TYR A 104 0.43 -25.36 -1.45
N LYS A 105 0.96 -24.17 -1.73
CA LYS A 105 0.73 -23.48 -3.01
C LYS A 105 1.36 -24.28 -4.15
N GLN A 106 0.64 -24.39 -5.28
CA GLN A 106 1.24 -24.89 -6.52
C GLN A 106 2.39 -23.98 -6.95
N LYS A 107 3.58 -24.56 -7.15
CA LYS A 107 4.80 -23.82 -7.49
C LYS A 107 5.24 -24.11 -8.92
N ARG A 108 5.88 -23.12 -9.54
CA ARG A 108 6.74 -23.37 -10.71
C ARG A 108 7.88 -24.29 -10.28
N ARG A 109 8.45 -25.03 -11.23
CA ARG A 109 9.57 -25.95 -10.99
C ARG A 109 10.76 -25.22 -10.32
N THR A 110 10.88 -25.33 -8.99
CA THR A 110 11.95 -24.77 -8.15
C THR A 110 13.12 -25.74 -8.02
N ARG A 111 14.28 -25.25 -7.56
CA ARG A 111 15.43 -26.12 -7.24
C ARG A 111 15.04 -27.24 -6.25
N ALA A 112 14.29 -26.89 -5.21
CA ALA A 112 13.75 -27.87 -4.26
C ALA A 112 12.80 -28.87 -4.92
N SER A 113 11.90 -28.44 -5.82
CA SER A 113 11.03 -29.38 -6.53
C SER A 113 11.81 -30.35 -7.42
N ILE A 114 12.85 -29.87 -8.12
CA ILE A 114 13.74 -30.70 -8.94
C ILE A 114 14.49 -31.70 -8.05
N ALA A 115 14.99 -31.25 -6.89
CA ALA A 115 15.62 -32.14 -5.93
C ALA A 115 14.64 -33.20 -5.36
N ARG A 116 13.37 -32.85 -5.12
CA ARG A 116 12.33 -33.81 -4.73
C ARG A 116 12.03 -34.81 -5.86
N GLU A 117 11.93 -34.35 -7.11
CA GLU A 117 11.79 -35.21 -8.31
C GLU A 117 12.94 -36.21 -8.44
N ARG A 118 14.17 -35.79 -8.08
CA ARG A 118 15.37 -36.64 -8.01
C ARG A 118 15.45 -37.56 -6.80
N GLY A 119 14.42 -37.59 -5.95
CA GLY A 119 14.38 -38.47 -4.77
C GLY A 119 15.24 -38.01 -3.59
N LEU A 120 15.66 -36.73 -3.53
CA LEU A 120 16.52 -36.21 -2.45
C LEU A 120 15.76 -35.78 -1.19
N LEU A 121 14.43 -35.93 -1.16
CA LEU A 121 13.61 -35.58 0.00
C LEU A 121 14.04 -36.32 1.29
N PRO A 122 14.27 -37.64 1.29
CA PRO A 122 14.69 -38.34 2.51
C PRO A 122 16.04 -37.84 3.04
N LEU A 123 16.97 -37.43 2.16
CA LEU A 123 18.25 -36.83 2.58
C LEU A 123 18.04 -35.46 3.24
N ALA A 124 17.13 -34.64 2.71
CA ALA A 124 16.75 -33.37 3.32
C ALA A 124 16.09 -33.54 4.69
N GLU A 125 15.24 -34.57 4.86
CA GLU A 125 14.63 -34.91 6.16
C GLU A 125 15.69 -35.31 7.19
N VAL A 126 16.74 -36.04 6.79
CA VAL A 126 17.87 -36.36 7.68
C VAL A 126 18.60 -35.09 8.13
N ILE A 127 18.85 -34.14 7.22
CA ILE A 127 19.45 -32.84 7.56
C ILE A 127 18.55 -32.08 8.54
N LEU A 128 17.24 -32.02 8.31
CA LEU A 128 16.30 -31.32 9.19
C LEU A 128 16.16 -31.97 10.57
N ALA A 129 16.09 -33.29 10.63
CA ALA A 129 15.97 -34.05 11.86
C ALA A 129 17.24 -33.95 12.73
N GLN A 130 18.38 -33.53 12.14
CA GLN A 130 19.68 -33.47 12.79
C GLN A 130 20.05 -34.80 13.47
N ALA A 131 19.59 -35.93 12.90
CA ALA A 131 19.75 -37.23 13.51
C ALA A 131 21.23 -37.56 13.78
N GLY A 132 21.53 -37.98 15.01
CA GLY A 132 22.86 -38.43 15.38
C GLY A 132 23.21 -39.74 14.68
N GLY A 133 24.50 -40.00 14.50
CA GLY A 133 24.97 -41.24 13.88
C GLY A 133 26.49 -41.28 13.82
N ARG A 134 27.04 -42.49 13.67
CA ARG A 134 28.48 -42.70 13.43
C ARG A 134 28.81 -42.87 11.94
N GLU A 135 27.78 -42.96 11.10
CA GLU A 135 27.97 -43.11 9.66
C GLU A 135 28.42 -41.76 9.05
N PRO A 136 29.47 -41.74 8.22
CA PRO A 136 29.90 -40.54 7.50
C PRO A 136 28.77 -40.00 6.61
N ILE A 137 28.63 -38.67 6.53
CA ILE A 137 27.57 -38.04 5.73
C ILE A 137 27.67 -38.43 4.25
N GLU A 138 28.89 -38.64 3.76
CA GLU A 138 29.19 -39.05 2.40
C GLU A 138 28.64 -40.44 2.10
N ALA A 139 28.68 -41.35 3.07
CA ALA A 139 28.15 -42.70 2.92
C ALA A 139 26.61 -42.69 2.85
N VAL A 140 25.96 -41.82 3.62
CA VAL A 140 24.50 -41.61 3.54
C VAL A 140 24.13 -40.96 2.22
N ALA A 141 24.84 -39.90 1.81
CA ALA A 141 24.59 -39.19 0.55
C ALA A 141 24.86 -40.07 -0.68
N ALA A 142 25.83 -40.97 -0.62
CA ALA A 142 26.15 -41.90 -1.71
C ALA A 142 24.97 -42.83 -2.08
N ARG A 143 24.02 -43.06 -1.16
CA ARG A 143 22.81 -43.86 -1.41
C ARG A 143 21.82 -43.19 -2.36
N PHE A 144 21.98 -41.89 -2.58
CA PHE A 144 21.12 -41.08 -3.43
C PHE A 144 21.75 -40.75 -4.79
N LEU A 145 22.91 -41.36 -5.11
CA LEU A 145 23.53 -41.22 -6.43
C LEU A 145 22.74 -42.01 -7.47
N GLY A 146 22.68 -41.46 -8.68
CA GLY A 146 21.99 -42.07 -9.82
C GLY A 146 22.21 -41.26 -11.08
N ASP A 147 21.48 -41.58 -12.14
CA ASP A 147 21.66 -40.95 -13.46
C ASP A 147 21.47 -39.42 -13.43
N GLU A 148 20.61 -38.92 -12.54
CA GLU A 148 20.33 -37.48 -12.38
C GLU A 148 21.11 -36.80 -11.23
N VAL A 149 21.86 -37.57 -10.43
CA VAL A 149 22.61 -37.11 -9.26
C VAL A 149 24.03 -37.67 -9.35
N SER A 150 24.92 -36.90 -9.96
CA SER A 150 26.25 -37.35 -10.40
C SER A 150 27.32 -37.42 -9.30
N SER A 151 27.11 -36.73 -8.17
CA SER A 151 28.10 -36.66 -7.10
C SER A 151 27.48 -36.50 -5.71
N ILE A 152 28.26 -36.81 -4.68
CA ILE A 152 27.86 -36.59 -3.28
C ILE A 152 27.51 -35.11 -3.06
N GLU A 153 28.29 -34.20 -3.63
CA GLU A 153 28.02 -32.76 -3.52
C GLU A 153 26.72 -32.38 -4.21
N ASP A 154 26.39 -32.97 -5.36
CA ASP A 154 25.09 -32.74 -6.03
C ASP A 154 23.92 -33.22 -5.16
N ALA A 155 24.06 -34.38 -4.51
CA ALA A 155 23.06 -34.93 -3.60
C ALA A 155 22.86 -34.01 -2.39
N LEU A 156 23.94 -33.58 -1.75
CA LEU A 156 23.91 -32.67 -0.61
C LEU A 156 23.36 -31.29 -1.00
N ALA A 157 23.77 -30.75 -2.15
CA ALA A 157 23.27 -29.47 -2.66
C ALA A 157 21.76 -29.51 -2.93
N GLY A 158 21.27 -30.56 -3.60
CA GLY A 158 19.84 -30.74 -3.84
C GLY A 158 19.04 -30.93 -2.54
N ALA A 159 19.59 -31.68 -1.57
CA ALA A 159 18.97 -31.79 -0.25
C ALA A 159 18.92 -30.43 0.47
N ARG A 160 20.01 -29.64 0.45
CA ARG A 160 20.05 -28.29 1.01
C ARG A 160 19.05 -27.35 0.33
N ASP A 161 18.81 -27.46 -0.98
CA ASP A 161 17.78 -26.69 -1.68
C ASP A 161 16.37 -26.96 -1.09
N ILE A 162 16.06 -28.22 -0.75
CA ILE A 162 14.78 -28.59 -0.10
C ILE A 162 14.72 -28.01 1.31
N VAL A 163 15.81 -28.14 2.09
CA VAL A 163 15.90 -27.60 3.45
C VAL A 163 15.74 -26.06 3.43
N ALA A 164 16.38 -25.38 2.49
CA ALA A 164 16.31 -23.94 2.36
C ALA A 164 14.89 -23.44 2.03
N GLU A 165 14.18 -24.14 1.12
CA GLU A 165 12.78 -23.84 0.83
C GLU A 165 11.90 -24.07 2.08
N THR A 166 12.12 -25.18 2.79
CA THR A 166 11.39 -25.53 4.02
C THR A 166 11.53 -24.45 5.10
N ILE A 167 12.75 -23.95 5.34
CA ILE A 167 13.02 -22.88 6.29
C ILE A 167 12.32 -21.58 5.87
N SER A 168 12.41 -21.21 4.59
CA SER A 168 11.87 -19.95 4.07
C SER A 168 10.34 -19.88 4.09
N GLU A 169 9.68 -21.03 4.12
CA GLU A 169 8.23 -21.19 4.13
C GLU A 169 7.67 -21.50 5.51
N HIS A 170 8.54 -21.71 6.51
CA HIS A 170 8.09 -21.95 7.88
C HIS A 170 7.40 -20.70 8.44
N ALA A 171 6.11 -20.84 8.78
CA ALA A 171 5.24 -19.72 9.16
C ALA A 171 5.82 -18.86 10.30
N GLU A 172 6.30 -19.49 11.38
CA GLU A 172 6.88 -18.75 12.51
C GLU A 172 8.21 -18.06 12.17
N VAL A 173 9.01 -18.64 11.26
CA VAL A 173 10.25 -17.99 10.81
C VAL A 173 9.89 -16.74 10.03
N ARG A 174 8.98 -16.84 9.05
CA ARG A 174 8.51 -15.71 8.26
C ARG A 174 7.91 -14.62 9.14
N ARG A 175 7.04 -14.99 10.07
CA ARG A 175 6.40 -14.06 11.01
C ARG A 175 7.45 -13.34 11.86
N ALA A 176 8.32 -14.07 12.56
CA ALA A 176 9.31 -13.48 13.45
C ALA A 176 10.31 -12.60 12.70
N THR A 177 10.78 -13.03 11.51
CA THR A 177 11.66 -12.21 10.67
C THR A 177 10.94 -10.96 10.16
N ARG A 178 9.67 -11.05 9.74
CA ARG A 178 8.88 -9.88 9.29
C ARG A 178 8.68 -8.87 10.40
N GLU A 179 8.28 -9.31 11.60
CA GLU A 179 8.09 -8.44 12.76
C GLU A 179 9.40 -7.75 13.16
N ARG A 180 10.54 -8.43 13.00
CA ARG A 180 11.85 -7.83 13.25
C ARG A 180 12.25 -6.86 12.16
N ALA A 181 12.05 -7.20 10.90
CA ALA A 181 12.32 -6.33 9.77
C ALA A 181 11.48 -5.04 9.80
N LEU A 182 10.21 -5.10 10.22
CA LEU A 182 9.36 -3.91 10.40
C LEU A 182 9.86 -2.97 11.51
N ARG A 183 10.46 -3.52 12.57
CA ARG A 183 10.91 -2.75 13.73
C ARG A 183 12.33 -2.21 13.58
N TRP A 184 13.23 -3.00 12.99
CA TRP A 184 14.67 -2.71 12.98
C TRP A 184 15.31 -2.74 11.59
N GLY A 185 14.62 -3.24 10.57
CA GLY A 185 15.13 -3.25 9.20
C GLY A 185 15.37 -1.84 8.67
N VAL A 186 16.38 -1.68 7.82
CA VAL A 186 16.77 -0.40 7.24
C VAL A 186 16.32 -0.38 5.79
N VAL A 187 15.46 0.57 5.44
CA VAL A 187 15.10 0.84 4.06
C VAL A 187 16.09 1.85 3.51
N GLY A 188 16.83 1.43 2.49
CA GLY A 188 17.81 2.26 1.79
C GLY A 188 17.37 2.54 0.35
N SER A 189 17.75 3.70 -0.18
CA SER A 189 17.61 4.01 -1.60
C SER A 189 18.86 4.61 -2.20
N GLN A 190 19.10 4.25 -3.46
CA GLN A 190 20.21 4.73 -4.27
C GLN A 190 19.71 5.23 -5.63
N LYS A 191 20.30 6.32 -6.13
CA LYS A 191 20.05 6.77 -7.51
C LYS A 191 20.61 5.76 -8.50
N ILE A 192 19.83 5.43 -9.54
CA ILE A 192 20.31 4.69 -10.69
C ILE A 192 21.14 5.64 -11.56
N ALA A 193 22.41 5.29 -11.82
CA ALA A 193 23.42 6.20 -12.39
C ALA A 193 22.95 6.95 -13.64
N ASP A 194 22.29 6.25 -14.57
CA ASP A 194 21.86 6.79 -15.86
C ASP A 194 20.38 7.23 -15.90
N ALA A 195 19.69 7.23 -14.75
CA ALA A 195 18.27 7.57 -14.73
C ALA A 195 18.03 9.09 -14.81
N PRO A 196 17.15 9.55 -15.71
CA PRO A 196 16.88 10.96 -15.88
C PRO A 196 15.99 11.49 -14.74
N ASP A 197 16.53 12.43 -13.96
CA ASP A 197 15.75 13.28 -13.03
C ASP A 197 16.19 14.74 -13.22
N LEU A 198 15.77 15.32 -14.36
CA LEU A 198 16.20 16.65 -14.80
C LEU A 198 15.84 17.77 -13.83
N LYS A 199 14.83 17.56 -12.98
CA LYS A 199 14.34 18.54 -12.00
C LYS A 199 14.84 18.24 -10.58
N GLY A 200 15.57 17.14 -10.38
CA GLY A 200 16.04 16.72 -9.06
C GLY A 200 14.90 16.42 -8.08
N VAL A 201 13.77 15.91 -8.57
CA VAL A 201 12.57 15.60 -7.76
C VAL A 201 12.90 14.67 -6.61
N PHE A 202 13.81 13.72 -6.82
CA PHE A 202 14.19 12.69 -5.86
C PHE A 202 15.54 12.94 -5.20
N GLN A 203 16.09 14.15 -5.30
CA GLN A 203 17.45 14.46 -4.82
C GLN A 203 17.67 14.08 -3.35
N THR A 204 16.67 14.29 -2.48
CA THR A 204 16.72 13.91 -1.06
C THR A 204 16.81 12.38 -0.83
N TYR A 205 16.50 11.58 -1.85
CA TYR A 205 16.43 10.11 -1.77
C TYR A 205 17.51 9.40 -2.61
N TYR A 206 18.47 10.14 -3.18
CA TYR A 206 19.57 9.54 -3.95
C TYR A 206 20.54 8.71 -3.11
N GLU A 207 20.73 9.08 -1.85
CA GLU A 207 21.43 8.32 -0.82
C GLU A 207 20.64 8.51 0.47
N PHE A 208 19.67 7.64 0.69
CA PHE A 208 18.78 7.73 1.83
C PHE A 208 18.73 6.40 2.56
N GLU A 209 18.77 6.46 3.88
CA GLU A 209 18.56 5.31 4.75
C GLU A 209 17.71 5.71 5.94
N ALA A 210 16.73 4.86 6.26
CA ALA A 210 15.95 5.01 7.47
C ALA A 210 15.48 3.64 7.99
N VAL A 211 15.36 3.53 9.31
CA VAL A 211 14.72 2.38 9.94
C VAL A 211 13.25 2.32 9.50
N ALA A 212 12.78 1.14 9.12
CA ALA A 212 11.43 0.89 8.58
C ALA A 212 10.34 1.48 9.48
N SER A 213 10.46 1.31 10.80
CA SER A 213 9.50 1.83 11.78
C SER A 213 9.48 3.36 11.92
N ARG A 214 10.47 4.06 11.37
CA ARG A 214 10.62 5.53 11.44
C ARG A 214 10.29 6.21 10.12
N LEU A 215 10.03 5.45 9.06
CA LEU A 215 9.62 6.01 7.77
C LEU A 215 8.27 6.72 7.91
N LYS A 216 8.22 7.95 7.40
CA LYS A 216 6.97 8.70 7.31
C LYS A 216 6.20 8.29 6.05
N PRO A 217 4.86 8.32 6.07
CA PRO A 217 4.03 7.98 4.91
C PRO A 217 4.48 8.63 3.60
N TYR A 218 4.75 9.94 3.60
CA TYR A 218 5.18 10.64 2.38
C TYR A 218 6.54 10.17 1.86
N GLN A 219 7.44 9.70 2.73
CA GLN A 219 8.75 9.18 2.33
C GLN A 219 8.58 7.84 1.63
N VAL A 220 7.73 6.95 2.17
CA VAL A 220 7.39 5.67 1.53
C VAL A 220 6.83 5.91 0.13
N LEU A 221 5.87 6.84 -0.02
CA LEU A 221 5.28 7.16 -1.31
C LEU A 221 6.31 7.77 -2.28
N ALA A 222 7.21 8.63 -1.81
CA ALA A 222 8.27 9.21 -2.64
C ALA A 222 9.27 8.15 -3.11
N LEU A 223 9.68 7.24 -2.23
CA LEU A 223 10.56 6.11 -2.55
C LEU A 223 9.92 5.18 -3.59
N ASN A 224 8.66 4.78 -3.36
CA ASN A 224 7.92 3.94 -4.29
C ASN A 224 7.77 4.61 -5.66
N ARG A 225 7.47 5.91 -5.68
CA ARG A 225 7.36 6.69 -6.92
C ARG A 225 8.69 6.73 -7.66
N GLY A 226 9.78 7.08 -6.98
CA GLY A 226 11.11 7.14 -7.59
C GLY A 226 11.58 5.78 -8.13
N GLU A 227 11.22 4.69 -7.46
CA GLU A 227 11.47 3.33 -7.95
C GLU A 227 10.62 3.00 -9.19
N SER A 228 9.32 3.33 -9.18
CA SER A 228 8.42 3.10 -10.31
C SER A 228 8.78 3.92 -11.56
N GLU A 229 9.33 5.12 -11.37
CA GLU A 229 9.85 5.97 -12.44
C GLU A 229 11.26 5.55 -12.90
N GLY A 230 11.85 4.50 -12.31
CA GLY A 230 13.16 3.98 -12.67
C GLY A 230 14.34 4.88 -12.25
N VAL A 231 14.11 5.82 -11.34
CA VAL A 231 15.13 6.77 -10.84
C VAL A 231 15.88 6.22 -9.64
N LEU A 232 15.17 5.52 -8.76
CA LEU A 232 15.71 4.98 -7.52
C LEU A 232 15.72 3.45 -7.56
N ARG A 233 16.71 2.86 -6.89
CA ARG A 233 16.67 1.48 -6.44
C ARG A 233 16.45 1.49 -4.93
N VAL A 234 15.37 0.86 -4.47
CA VAL A 234 15.03 0.83 -3.03
C VAL A 234 15.18 -0.60 -2.53
N ARG A 235 15.81 -0.78 -1.37
CA ARG A 235 16.04 -2.09 -0.76
C ARG A 235 15.75 -2.10 0.73
N LEU A 236 15.40 -3.25 1.27
CA LEU A 236 15.36 -3.49 2.71
C LEU A 236 16.57 -4.32 3.15
N ALA A 237 17.39 -3.76 4.02
CA ALA A 237 18.43 -4.49 4.74
C ALA A 237 17.89 -4.98 6.09
N VAL A 238 17.99 -6.29 6.32
CA VAL A 238 17.67 -6.92 7.61
C VAL A 238 18.98 -7.47 8.18
N ALA A 239 19.35 -7.03 9.39
CA ALA A 239 20.61 -7.46 9.98
C ALA A 239 20.60 -8.97 10.26
N GLU A 240 21.78 -9.60 10.22
CA GLU A 240 21.92 -11.05 10.41
C GLU A 240 21.30 -11.53 11.73
N ARG A 241 21.57 -10.84 12.83
CA ARG A 241 20.98 -11.13 14.15
C ARG A 241 19.44 -11.17 14.12
N ASP A 242 18.80 -10.39 13.25
CA ASP A 242 17.36 -10.24 13.25
C ASP A 242 16.69 -11.42 12.55
N TRP A 243 17.23 -11.89 11.42
CA TRP A 243 16.67 -13.06 10.73
C TRP A 243 17.22 -14.39 11.26
N ARG A 244 18.49 -14.45 11.66
CA ARG A 244 19.17 -15.69 12.04
C ARG A 244 18.60 -16.28 13.31
N ASP A 245 18.36 -15.46 14.34
CA ASP A 245 17.71 -15.89 15.57
C ASP A 245 16.31 -16.47 15.34
N ALA A 246 15.54 -15.89 14.41
CA ALA A 246 14.20 -16.37 14.07
C ALA A 246 14.27 -17.76 13.44
N VAL A 247 15.23 -17.98 12.54
CA VAL A 247 15.49 -19.30 11.94
C VAL A 247 15.97 -20.29 13.00
N LEU A 248 16.95 -19.92 13.83
CA LEU A 248 17.54 -20.78 14.86
C LEU A 248 16.58 -21.15 16.00
N ALA A 249 15.46 -20.43 16.16
CA ALA A 249 14.41 -20.81 17.09
C ALA A 249 13.65 -22.07 16.63
N ALA A 250 13.52 -22.29 15.32
CA ALA A 250 12.84 -23.44 14.74
C ALA A 250 13.81 -24.51 14.21
N PHE A 251 14.94 -24.08 13.63
CA PHE A 251 15.91 -24.93 12.95
C PHE A 251 17.31 -24.72 13.54
N ARG A 252 17.55 -25.25 14.73
CA ARG A 252 18.84 -25.12 15.40
C ARG A 252 19.78 -26.25 14.97
N PRO A 253 20.96 -25.95 14.39
CA PRO A 253 22.00 -26.96 14.18
C PRO A 253 22.45 -27.58 15.51
N ASP A 254 22.40 -28.91 15.62
CA ASP A 254 22.97 -29.64 16.74
C ASP A 254 24.44 -29.93 16.43
N GLN A 255 25.36 -29.30 17.15
CA GLN A 255 26.81 -29.48 16.96
C GLN A 255 27.29 -30.92 17.19
N ARG A 256 26.45 -31.79 17.78
CA ARG A 256 26.74 -33.23 17.91
C ARG A 256 26.32 -34.04 16.69
N SER A 257 25.50 -33.46 15.82
CA SER A 257 25.04 -34.07 14.58
C SER A 257 26.08 -33.86 13.48
N PRO A 258 26.43 -34.90 12.71
CA PRO A 258 27.30 -34.73 11.54
C PRO A 258 26.64 -33.87 10.44
N TRP A 259 25.33 -33.59 10.56
CA TRP A 259 24.55 -32.79 9.61
C TRP A 259 24.49 -31.29 9.97
N ALA A 260 25.14 -30.85 11.05
CA ALA A 260 25.08 -29.47 11.54
C ALA A 260 25.55 -28.46 10.49
N ASP A 261 26.66 -28.78 9.80
CA ASP A 261 27.23 -27.91 8.77
C ASP A 261 26.31 -27.82 7.55
N GLN A 262 25.67 -28.93 7.16
CA GLN A 262 24.73 -28.96 6.04
C GLN A 262 23.48 -28.11 6.33
N LEU A 263 22.95 -28.18 7.56
CA LEU A 263 21.86 -27.32 7.98
C LEU A 263 22.29 -25.84 8.03
N THR A 264 23.49 -25.55 8.51
CA THR A 264 24.03 -24.17 8.55
C THR A 264 24.15 -23.57 7.16
N LEU A 265 24.66 -24.34 6.19
CA LEU A 265 24.73 -23.92 4.78
C LEU A 265 23.34 -23.68 4.19
N ALA A 266 22.38 -24.56 4.48
CA ALA A 266 21.01 -24.40 4.01
C ALA A 266 20.30 -23.18 4.64
N ILE A 267 20.58 -22.86 5.91
CA ILE A 267 20.07 -21.66 6.59
C ILE A 267 20.58 -20.39 5.88
N ALA A 268 21.88 -20.33 5.56
CA ALA A 268 22.47 -19.17 4.89
C ALA A 268 21.87 -18.96 3.49
N ASP A 269 21.79 -20.03 2.69
CA ASP A 269 21.18 -19.98 1.36
C ASP A 269 19.67 -19.65 1.41
N SER A 270 18.93 -20.21 2.39
CA SER A 270 17.52 -19.86 2.64
C SER A 270 17.35 -18.37 2.90
N ALA A 271 18.19 -17.80 3.76
CA ALA A 271 18.13 -16.40 4.14
C ALA A 271 18.32 -15.49 2.92
N GLU A 272 19.43 -15.66 2.19
CA GLU A 272 19.80 -14.78 1.09
C GLU A 272 18.86 -14.93 -0.11
N ARG A 273 18.56 -16.16 -0.52
CA ARG A 273 17.87 -16.42 -1.79
C ARG A 273 16.35 -16.37 -1.69
N LEU A 274 15.78 -16.74 -0.54
CA LEU A 274 14.34 -17.02 -0.42
C LEU A 274 13.66 -16.16 0.65
N LEU A 275 14.14 -16.22 1.90
CA LEU A 275 13.49 -15.58 3.04
C LEU A 275 13.59 -14.06 2.96
N LEU A 276 14.79 -13.47 2.88
CA LEU A 276 14.95 -12.01 2.90
C LEU A 276 14.25 -11.31 1.73
N PRO A 277 14.32 -11.80 0.47
CA PRO A 277 13.55 -11.21 -0.64
C PRO A 277 12.02 -11.32 -0.45
N ALA A 278 11.53 -12.36 0.23
CA ALA A 278 10.11 -12.45 0.58
C ALA A 278 9.73 -11.47 1.69
N ILE A 279 10.56 -11.34 2.73
CA ILE A 279 10.36 -10.40 3.83
C ILE A 279 10.42 -8.96 3.35
N GLU A 280 11.36 -8.62 2.46
CA GLU A 280 11.44 -7.29 1.85
C GLU A 280 10.12 -6.91 1.17
N ARG A 281 9.57 -7.79 0.33
CA ARG A 281 8.29 -7.56 -0.34
C ARG A 281 7.15 -7.38 0.66
N ASP A 282 7.08 -8.19 1.71
CA ASP A 282 6.04 -8.11 2.74
C ASP A 282 6.13 -6.81 3.55
N VAL A 283 7.33 -6.42 3.96
CA VAL A 283 7.58 -5.18 4.70
C VAL A 283 7.27 -3.97 3.84
N ARG A 284 7.78 -3.92 2.60
CA ARG A 284 7.50 -2.84 1.65
C ARG A 284 6.00 -2.73 1.37
N ARG A 285 5.28 -3.84 1.19
CA ARG A 285 3.81 -3.85 1.03
C ARG A 285 3.11 -3.24 2.25
N THR A 286 3.48 -3.68 3.46
CA THR A 286 2.90 -3.18 4.71
C THR A 286 3.11 -1.66 4.87
N LEU A 287 4.32 -1.18 4.58
CA LEU A 287 4.63 0.26 4.62
C LEU A 287 3.84 1.05 3.58
N THR A 288 3.69 0.51 2.37
CA THR A 288 2.92 1.12 1.29
C THR A 288 1.44 1.23 1.65
N GLU A 289 0.81 0.15 2.10
CA GLU A 289 -0.60 0.13 2.50
C GLU A 289 -0.88 1.16 3.61
N ALA A 290 0.00 1.24 4.61
CA ALA A 290 -0.11 2.23 5.67
C ALA A 290 0.06 3.67 5.15
N ALA A 291 1.01 3.89 4.23
CA ALA A 291 1.27 5.20 3.66
C ALA A 291 0.13 5.70 2.76
N GLU A 292 -0.42 4.83 1.93
CA GLU A 292 -1.57 5.12 1.07
C GLU A 292 -2.82 5.39 1.89
N ALA A 293 -3.12 4.57 2.91
CA ALA A 293 -4.25 4.79 3.80
C ALA A 293 -4.17 6.16 4.51
N HIS A 294 -2.97 6.56 4.94
CA HIS A 294 -2.73 7.88 5.51
C HIS A 294 -2.95 9.00 4.48
N ALA A 295 -2.38 8.87 3.27
CA ALA A 295 -2.54 9.87 2.22
C ALA A 295 -4.01 10.04 1.80
N ILE A 296 -4.74 8.94 1.61
CA ILE A 296 -6.18 8.94 1.31
C ILE A 296 -6.96 9.65 2.41
N THR A 297 -6.62 9.43 3.68
CA THR A 297 -7.26 10.12 4.81
C THR A 297 -7.06 11.63 4.74
N VAL A 298 -5.86 12.09 4.39
CA VAL A 298 -5.57 13.53 4.21
C VAL A 298 -6.34 14.08 3.01
N PHE A 299 -6.33 13.38 1.87
CA PHE A 299 -7.08 13.80 0.68
C PHE A 299 -8.58 13.87 0.93
N ALA A 300 -9.15 12.87 1.62
CA ALA A 300 -10.56 12.86 1.99
C ALA A 300 -10.94 14.08 2.84
N LYS A 301 -10.10 14.44 3.82
CA LYS A 301 -10.31 15.65 4.63
C LYS A 301 -10.24 16.93 3.79
N ASN A 302 -9.29 17.02 2.86
CA ASN A 302 -9.17 18.17 1.97
C ASN A 302 -10.39 18.31 1.06
N VAL A 303 -10.84 17.21 0.45
CA VAL A 303 -12.05 17.20 -0.40
C VAL A 303 -13.29 17.52 0.41
N GLN A 304 -13.44 16.97 1.62
CA GLN A 304 -14.55 17.29 2.50
C GLN A 304 -14.58 18.79 2.83
N ALA A 305 -13.42 19.38 3.16
CA ALA A 305 -13.32 20.81 3.42
C ALA A 305 -13.69 21.66 2.21
N LEU A 306 -13.39 21.22 0.99
CA LEU A 306 -13.80 21.88 -0.26
C LEU A 306 -15.32 21.75 -0.51
N LEU A 307 -15.89 20.55 -0.33
CA LEU A 307 -17.32 20.29 -0.57
C LEU A 307 -18.24 20.96 0.44
N LEU A 308 -17.77 21.19 1.67
CA LEU A 308 -18.52 21.86 2.73
C LEU A 308 -18.34 23.38 2.76
N GLN A 309 -17.63 23.96 1.77
CA GLN A 309 -17.53 25.41 1.67
C GLN A 309 -18.91 26.03 1.48
N PRO A 310 -19.26 27.09 2.24
CA PRO A 310 -20.54 27.78 2.05
C PRO A 310 -20.66 28.29 0.61
N PRO A 311 -21.77 28.01 -0.09
CA PRO A 311 -21.98 28.53 -1.44
C PRO A 311 -22.21 30.04 -1.38
N ILE A 312 -21.67 30.76 -2.37
CA ILE A 312 -21.90 32.20 -2.53
C ILE A 312 -23.03 32.42 -3.53
N ALA A 313 -24.24 32.63 -3.03
CA ALA A 313 -25.44 32.83 -3.84
C ALA A 313 -25.62 34.29 -4.30
N GLY A 314 -26.44 34.51 -5.33
CA GLY A 314 -26.95 35.83 -5.72
C GLY A 314 -25.95 36.73 -6.45
N ASN A 315 -24.79 36.22 -6.85
CA ASN A 315 -23.75 36.99 -7.52
C ASN A 315 -23.68 36.66 -9.02
N VAL A 316 -23.42 37.66 -9.85
CA VAL A 316 -22.92 37.44 -11.22
C VAL A 316 -21.41 37.32 -11.09
N VAL A 317 -20.86 36.16 -11.49
CA VAL A 317 -19.46 35.80 -11.25
C VAL A 317 -18.66 35.88 -12.55
N LEU A 318 -17.54 36.59 -12.52
CA LEU A 318 -16.51 36.51 -13.56
C LEU A 318 -15.42 35.55 -13.07
N GLY A 319 -15.41 34.34 -13.62
CA GLY A 319 -14.38 33.34 -13.38
C GLY A 319 -13.16 33.58 -14.26
N ILE A 320 -11.97 33.50 -13.68
CA ILE A 320 -10.68 33.60 -14.37
C ILE A 320 -9.87 32.35 -14.07
N ASP A 321 -9.60 31.54 -15.10
CA ASP A 321 -8.59 30.47 -15.11
C ASP A 321 -7.26 31.07 -15.59
N PRO A 322 -6.28 31.32 -14.70
CA PRO A 322 -5.03 31.98 -15.02
C PRO A 322 -4.14 31.16 -15.95
N GLY A 323 -3.33 31.86 -16.76
CA GLY A 323 -2.34 31.19 -17.59
C GLY A 323 -1.37 32.13 -18.27
N PHE A 324 -0.10 31.72 -18.37
CA PHE A 324 0.92 32.48 -19.09
C PHE A 324 0.79 32.30 -20.60
N ARG A 325 1.27 31.18 -21.14
CA ARG A 325 1.40 30.94 -22.59
C ARG A 325 0.05 30.84 -23.29
N THR A 326 -0.92 30.20 -22.64
CA THR A 326 -2.27 29.99 -23.20
C THR A 326 -3.21 31.16 -22.95
N GLY A 327 -2.76 32.19 -22.23
CA GLY A 327 -3.62 33.26 -21.72
C GLY A 327 -4.51 32.80 -20.55
N CYS A 328 -5.23 33.78 -19.97
CA CYS A 328 -6.23 33.55 -18.95
C CYS A 328 -7.60 33.39 -19.60
N LYS A 329 -8.33 32.32 -19.25
CA LYS A 329 -9.67 32.04 -19.79
C LYS A 329 -10.69 32.66 -18.85
N ILE A 330 -11.68 33.30 -19.44
CA ILE A 330 -12.68 34.09 -18.73
C ILE A 330 -14.06 33.50 -19.02
N ALA A 331 -14.86 33.32 -17.98
CA ALA A 331 -16.27 32.98 -18.08
C ALA A 331 -17.09 33.89 -17.17
N VAL A 332 -18.12 34.53 -17.70
CA VAL A 332 -19.10 35.27 -16.92
C VAL A 332 -20.32 34.39 -16.73
N VAL A 333 -20.74 34.22 -15.47
CA VAL A 333 -21.79 33.29 -15.07
C VAL A 333 -22.85 34.04 -14.28
N ALA A 334 -24.11 33.84 -14.64
CA ALA A 334 -25.27 34.41 -13.95
C ALA A 334 -25.46 33.81 -12.54
N PRO A 335 -26.29 34.42 -11.67
CA PRO A 335 -26.58 33.86 -10.34
C PRO A 335 -27.20 32.46 -10.37
N THR A 336 -27.79 32.06 -11.50
CA THR A 336 -28.36 30.74 -11.75
C THR A 336 -27.34 29.69 -12.19
N GLY A 337 -26.08 30.07 -12.39
CA GLY A 337 -25.05 29.20 -12.98
C GLY A 337 -25.03 29.19 -14.51
N THR A 338 -25.90 29.95 -15.18
CA THR A 338 -25.92 30.04 -16.65
C THR A 338 -24.72 30.83 -17.16
N VAL A 339 -23.99 30.29 -18.14
CA VAL A 339 -22.88 31.01 -18.79
C VAL A 339 -23.43 32.12 -19.68
N LEU A 340 -22.97 33.36 -19.44
CA LEU A 340 -23.39 34.56 -20.15
C LEU A 340 -22.43 34.94 -21.29
N GLU A 341 -21.12 34.84 -21.05
CA GLU A 341 -20.09 35.18 -22.04
C GLU A 341 -18.76 34.51 -21.65
N THR A 342 -17.97 34.13 -22.64
CA THR A 342 -16.61 33.60 -22.44
C THR A 342 -15.62 34.30 -23.35
N THR A 343 -14.37 34.46 -22.92
CA THR A 343 -13.29 34.98 -23.75
C THR A 343 -11.93 34.51 -23.23
N THR A 344 -10.87 34.74 -23.99
CA THR A 344 -9.49 34.57 -23.55
C THR A 344 -8.78 35.91 -23.57
N ILE A 345 -7.97 36.19 -22.55
CA ILE A 345 -7.13 37.38 -22.47
C ILE A 345 -5.65 36.99 -22.30
N TYR A 346 -4.74 37.85 -22.75
CA TYR A 346 -3.30 37.62 -22.67
C TYR A 346 -2.61 38.73 -21.86
N PRO A 347 -2.87 38.82 -20.55
CA PRO A 347 -2.36 39.92 -19.73
C PRO A 347 -0.83 39.85 -19.50
N HIS A 348 -0.20 38.71 -19.77
CA HIS A 348 1.20 38.43 -19.41
C HIS A 348 2.17 38.36 -20.60
N THR A 349 1.74 38.63 -21.83
CA THR A 349 2.55 38.40 -23.05
C THR A 349 3.38 39.62 -23.50
N GLY A 350 3.47 40.68 -22.70
CA GLY A 350 4.12 41.94 -23.11
C GLY A 350 3.33 42.72 -24.17
N GLY A 351 3.81 43.91 -24.58
CA GLY A 351 3.22 44.68 -25.69
C GLY A 351 1.85 45.32 -25.46
N GLY A 352 1.53 45.73 -24.23
CA GLY A 352 0.23 46.37 -23.90
C GLY A 352 -0.91 45.38 -23.59
N GLY A 353 -0.65 44.07 -23.57
CA GLY A 353 -1.64 43.04 -23.27
C GLY A 353 -2.37 43.22 -21.93
N ARG A 354 -1.70 43.82 -20.93
CA ARG A 354 -2.31 44.15 -19.63
C ARG A 354 -3.45 45.16 -19.77
N ASP A 355 -3.25 46.24 -20.52
CA ASP A 355 -4.26 47.29 -20.68
C ASP A 355 -5.45 46.80 -21.50
N THR A 356 -5.19 46.05 -22.58
CA THR A 356 -6.24 45.40 -23.38
C THR A 356 -7.05 44.41 -22.55
N ALA A 357 -6.39 43.63 -21.69
CA ALA A 357 -7.06 42.73 -20.75
C ALA A 357 -7.93 43.50 -19.76
N LEU A 358 -7.43 44.57 -19.15
CA LEU A 358 -8.21 45.42 -18.23
C LEU A 358 -9.43 46.03 -18.91
N GLN A 359 -9.29 46.56 -20.13
CA GLN A 359 -10.43 47.10 -20.90
C GLN A 359 -11.48 46.02 -21.17
N THR A 360 -11.04 44.83 -21.56
CA THR A 360 -11.94 43.69 -21.82
C THR A 360 -12.69 43.28 -20.55
N LEU A 361 -11.98 43.15 -19.43
CA LEU A 361 -12.57 42.79 -18.14
C LEU A 361 -13.53 43.87 -17.63
N SER A 362 -13.19 45.16 -17.75
CA SER A 362 -14.08 46.26 -17.40
C SER A 362 -15.37 46.22 -18.21
N ARG A 363 -15.28 46.03 -19.54
CA ARG A 363 -16.47 45.89 -20.41
C ARG A 363 -17.36 44.73 -19.97
N LEU A 364 -16.78 43.57 -19.68
CA LEU A 364 -17.52 42.39 -19.22
C LEU A 364 -18.20 42.64 -17.87
N ALA A 365 -17.46 43.26 -16.93
CA ALA A 365 -17.97 43.58 -15.61
C ALA A 365 -19.17 44.52 -15.66
N GLU A 366 -19.09 45.58 -16.47
CA GLU A 366 -20.18 46.55 -16.64
C GLU A 366 -21.37 45.98 -17.40
N LYS A 367 -21.13 45.30 -18.54
CA LYS A 367 -22.18 44.73 -19.40
C LYS A 367 -23.07 43.76 -18.64
N HIS A 368 -22.47 42.86 -17.86
CA HIS A 368 -23.19 41.80 -17.14
C HIS A 368 -23.47 42.13 -15.68
N ARG A 369 -23.09 43.33 -15.22
CA ARG A 369 -23.20 43.76 -13.82
C ARG A 369 -22.58 42.75 -12.87
N VAL A 370 -21.35 42.33 -13.19
CA VAL A 370 -20.56 41.41 -12.36
C VAL A 370 -20.40 42.01 -10.97
N THR A 371 -20.60 41.18 -9.95
CA THR A 371 -20.43 41.57 -8.54
C THR A 371 -19.21 40.89 -7.91
N LEU A 372 -18.77 39.76 -8.48
CA LEU A 372 -17.73 38.93 -7.93
C LEU A 372 -16.76 38.42 -9.00
N VAL A 373 -15.47 38.44 -8.71
CA VAL A 373 -14.44 37.81 -9.53
C VAL A 373 -13.89 36.59 -8.79
N ALA A 374 -13.90 35.42 -9.44
CA ALA A 374 -13.31 34.19 -8.91
C ALA A 374 -12.04 33.87 -9.70
N ILE A 375 -10.89 33.80 -9.01
CA ILE A 375 -9.59 33.56 -9.65
C ILE A 375 -9.08 32.18 -9.24
N GLY A 376 -8.74 31.35 -10.21
CA GLY A 376 -8.09 30.07 -9.94
C GLY A 376 -6.72 30.23 -9.26
N ASN A 377 -6.35 29.28 -8.40
CA ASN A 377 -5.11 29.30 -7.63
C ASN A 377 -3.91 28.59 -8.31
N GLY A 378 -3.99 28.36 -9.61
CA GLY A 378 -2.99 27.68 -10.41
C GLY A 378 -1.89 28.59 -10.93
N THR A 379 -1.37 28.25 -12.11
CA THR A 379 -0.22 28.93 -12.72
C THR A 379 -0.59 30.34 -13.16
N ALA A 380 0.21 31.35 -12.80
CA ALA A 380 -0.06 32.78 -13.05
C ALA A 380 -1.18 33.42 -12.21
N SER A 381 -1.63 32.74 -11.14
CA SER A 381 -2.68 33.23 -10.25
C SER A 381 -2.30 34.55 -9.57
N ARG A 382 -1.06 34.69 -9.10
CA ARG A 382 -0.56 35.91 -8.44
C ARG A 382 -0.56 37.13 -9.37
N GLU A 383 -0.13 36.95 -10.61
CA GLU A 383 -0.10 38.02 -11.62
C GLU A 383 -1.54 38.39 -12.05
N THR A 384 -2.44 37.42 -12.08
CA THR A 384 -3.86 37.60 -12.38
C THR A 384 -4.62 38.28 -11.22
N GLU A 385 -4.23 38.00 -9.98
CA GLU A 385 -4.73 38.71 -8.80
C GLU A 385 -4.37 40.20 -8.86
N GLN A 386 -3.14 40.54 -9.22
CA GLN A 386 -2.71 41.92 -9.42
C GLN A 386 -3.48 42.62 -10.54
N LEU A 387 -3.80 41.92 -11.63
CA LEU A 387 -4.66 42.43 -12.70
C LEU A 387 -6.08 42.72 -12.18
N THR A 388 -6.63 41.80 -11.37
CA THR A 388 -7.97 41.94 -10.79
C THR A 388 -8.03 43.09 -9.78
N ALA A 389 -6.97 43.30 -8.99
CA ALA A 389 -6.87 44.44 -8.10
C ALA A 389 -6.95 45.79 -8.86
N ASP A 390 -6.31 45.87 -10.02
CA ASP A 390 -6.42 47.06 -10.89
C ASP A 390 -7.81 47.21 -11.52
N LEU A 391 -8.46 46.10 -11.87
CA LEU A 391 -9.85 46.10 -12.33
C LEU A 391 -10.79 46.67 -11.25
N ILE A 392 -10.63 46.28 -9.99
CA ILE A 392 -11.45 46.75 -8.87
C ILE A 392 -11.28 48.26 -8.65
N ARG A 393 -10.09 48.82 -8.90
CA ARG A 393 -9.89 50.27 -8.86
C ARG A 393 -10.72 51.01 -9.92
N ARG A 394 -10.98 50.38 -11.08
CA ARG A 394 -11.82 50.92 -12.15
C ARG A 394 -13.32 50.67 -11.92
N VAL A 395 -13.66 49.56 -11.26
CA VAL A 395 -15.04 49.14 -10.95
C VAL A 395 -15.15 48.86 -9.44
N PRO A 396 -15.31 49.91 -8.59
CA PRO A 396 -15.19 49.78 -7.13
C PRO A 396 -16.21 48.86 -6.43
N ALA A 397 -17.31 48.53 -7.12
CA ALA A 397 -18.33 47.61 -6.63
C ALA A 397 -17.88 46.13 -6.66
N LEU A 398 -16.84 45.79 -7.44
CA LEU A 398 -16.34 44.43 -7.53
C LEU A 398 -15.64 43.99 -6.25
N ARG A 399 -15.79 42.70 -5.96
CA ARG A 399 -14.99 41.96 -4.98
C ARG A 399 -14.35 40.78 -5.69
N TYR A 400 -13.27 40.24 -5.12
CA TYR A 400 -12.65 39.04 -5.64
C TYR A 400 -12.37 38.02 -4.55
N LEU A 401 -12.21 36.77 -4.96
CA LEU A 401 -11.72 35.69 -4.12
C LEU A 401 -10.88 34.71 -4.96
N ILE A 402 -10.01 33.98 -4.26
CA ILE A 402 -9.22 32.90 -4.85
C ILE A 402 -9.95 31.58 -4.64
N VAL A 403 -10.11 30.81 -5.72
CA VAL A 403 -10.73 29.47 -5.72
C VAL A 403 -9.70 28.40 -6.06
N SER A 404 -9.94 27.18 -5.58
CA SER A 404 -9.13 26.03 -5.99
C SER A 404 -9.47 25.64 -7.43
N GLU A 405 -8.44 25.39 -8.25
CA GLU A 405 -8.58 24.80 -9.59
C GLU A 405 -8.67 23.27 -9.58
N ALA A 406 -8.78 22.64 -8.40
CA ALA A 406 -8.85 21.19 -8.31
C ALA A 406 -10.14 20.66 -8.98
N GLY A 407 -10.00 20.05 -10.16
CA GLY A 407 -11.11 19.46 -10.92
C GLY A 407 -11.85 20.41 -11.86
N ALA A 408 -11.35 21.64 -12.04
CA ALA A 408 -11.78 22.55 -13.11
C ALA A 408 -11.18 22.11 -14.45
#